data_AF-A0A7K2YQR2-F1
#
_entry.id   AF-A0A7K2YQR2-F1
#
_cell.length_a   1.000
_cell.length_b   1.000
_cell.length_c   1.000
_cell.angle_alpha   90.00
_cell.angle_beta   90.00
_cell.angle_gamma   90.00
#
_symmetry.space_group_name_H-M   'P 1'
#
loop_
_entity.id
_entity.type
_entity.pdbx_description
1 polymer ?
#
loop_
_entity_poly.entity_id
_entity_poly.type
_entity_poly.pdbx_seq_one_letter_code
_entity_poly.pdbx_strand_id
1 'polypeptide(L)'
;MLEVASELRSVVVHDAGAVCVRHCEVDLPTGVSGPVRVRVTGFPLTAYGYSLRARVVSGATSGADAVADGPGADPGVRVTDVRPAAQAVAVDDADLPQVLLDLEAARERQRLLRKRQERLDAQAQEFASLRAVMPTPRRGDPPRRA
;
A
#
# COMPACT_ATOMS: atom_id res chain seq x y z
N MET A 1 -18.10 17.75 2.17
CA MET A 1 -17.53 16.46 1.73
C MET A 1 -16.74 15.94 2.91
N LEU A 2 -17.04 14.75 3.42
CA LEU A 2 -16.31 14.18 4.55
C LEU A 2 -14.94 13.71 4.07
N GLU A 3 -13.89 13.92 4.84
CA GLU A 3 -12.55 13.40 4.52
C GLU A 3 -12.08 12.49 5.65
N VAL A 4 -11.64 11.29 5.29
CA VAL A 4 -11.27 10.23 6.23
C VAL A 4 -10.00 9.54 5.74
N ALA A 5 -9.06 9.28 6.65
CA ALA A 5 -7.89 8.48 6.36
C ALA A 5 -8.23 6.98 6.40
N SER A 6 -7.72 6.22 5.43
CA SER A 6 -7.81 4.77 5.46
C SER A 6 -6.57 4.13 6.07
N GLU A 7 -6.76 3.06 6.82
CA GLU A 7 -5.69 2.21 7.35
C GLU A 7 -5.48 0.99 6.45
N LEU A 8 -4.23 0.61 6.23
CA LEU A 8 -3.89 -0.59 5.47
C LEU A 8 -4.09 -1.83 6.34
N ARG A 9 -5.04 -2.69 5.97
CA ARG A 9 -5.32 -3.92 6.72
C ARG A 9 -4.52 -5.11 6.21
N SER A 10 -4.42 -5.26 4.89
CA SER A 10 -3.67 -6.38 4.29
C SER A 10 -3.21 -6.06 2.88
N VAL A 11 -2.12 -6.71 2.46
CA VAL A 11 -1.56 -6.66 1.12
C VAL A 11 -1.33 -8.08 0.62
N VAL A 12 -1.82 -8.39 -0.58
CA VAL A 12 -1.44 -9.61 -1.30
C VAL A 12 -0.66 -9.19 -2.53
N VAL A 13 0.57 -9.67 -2.66
CA VAL A 13 1.46 -9.36 -3.78
C VAL A 13 1.40 -10.48 -4.81
N HIS A 14 1.20 -10.09 -6.07
CA HIS A 14 1.20 -10.93 -7.25
C HIS A 14 2.36 -10.52 -8.17
N ASP A 15 2.60 -11.31 -9.22
CA ASP A 15 3.60 -11.02 -10.24
C ASP A 15 3.35 -9.68 -10.98
N ALA A 16 2.09 -9.35 -11.23
CA ALA A 16 1.67 -8.17 -11.97
C ALA A 16 1.27 -6.97 -11.09
N GLY A 17 1.28 -7.09 -9.76
CA GLY A 17 0.87 -6.00 -8.87
C GLY A 17 0.51 -6.44 -7.46
N ALA A 18 -0.16 -5.58 -6.70
CA ALA A 18 -0.59 -5.89 -5.34
C ALA A 18 -2.06 -5.50 -5.11
N VAL A 19 -2.78 -6.36 -4.39
CA VAL A 19 -4.14 -6.09 -3.91
C VAL A 19 -4.07 -5.63 -2.46
N CYS A 20 -4.44 -4.37 -2.22
CA CYS A 20 -4.46 -3.76 -0.90
C CYS A 20 -5.90 -3.69 -0.37
N VAL A 21 -6.16 -4.26 0.80
CA VAL A 21 -7.41 -4.07 1.52
C VAL A 21 -7.17 -3.01 2.59
N ARG A 22 -8.00 -1.97 2.56
CA ARG A 22 -7.93 -0.85 3.50
C ARG A 22 -9.27 -0.65 4.18
N HIS A 23 -9.24 -0.27 5.45
CA HIS A 23 -10.44 0.05 6.22
C HIS A 23 -10.47 1.54 6.56
N CYS A 24 -11.65 2.10 6.70
CA CYS A 24 -11.86 3.46 7.21
C CYS A 24 -13.19 3.51 7.94
N GLU A 25 -13.25 4.32 9.00
CA GLU A 25 -14.48 4.57 9.77
C GLU A 25 -15.00 5.95 9.42
N VAL A 26 -16.31 6.04 9.19
CA VAL A 26 -16.94 7.28 8.75
C VAL A 26 -18.20 7.52 9.58
N ASP A 27 -18.21 8.62 10.32
CA ASP A 27 -19.41 9.10 10.96
C ASP A 27 -20.31 9.78 9.93
N LEU A 28 -21.41 9.11 9.59
CA LEU A 28 -22.36 9.64 8.63
C LEU A 28 -23.33 10.62 9.30
N PRO A 29 -23.58 11.80 8.71
CA PRO A 29 -24.54 12.76 9.25
C PRO A 29 -25.95 12.17 9.23
N THR A 30 -26.65 12.26 10.37
CA THR A 30 -28.05 11.83 10.49
C THR A 30 -28.98 12.87 9.84
N GLY A 31 -30.09 12.43 9.25
CA GLY A 31 -31.10 13.32 8.65
C GLY A 31 -30.81 13.82 7.24
N VAL A 32 -29.74 13.38 6.58
CA VAL A 32 -29.48 13.72 5.18
C VAL A 32 -30.26 12.78 4.26
N SER A 33 -31.24 13.32 3.55
CA SER A 33 -31.96 12.59 2.50
C SER A 33 -31.15 12.65 1.19
N GLY A 34 -30.15 11.78 1.03
CA GLY A 34 -29.40 11.67 -0.22
C GLY A 34 -28.02 11.00 -0.09
N PRO A 35 -27.33 10.78 -1.23
CA PRO A 35 -26.01 10.17 -1.23
C PRO A 35 -24.95 11.10 -0.58
N VAL A 36 -24.25 10.58 0.43
CA VAL A 36 -23.14 11.26 1.08
C VAL A 36 -21.84 10.96 0.34
N ARG A 37 -21.07 12.01 0.00
CA ARG A 37 -19.74 11.87 -0.61
C ARG A 37 -18.65 11.90 0.45
N VAL A 38 -17.85 10.85 0.49
CA VAL A 38 -16.70 10.68 1.37
C VAL A 38 -15.43 10.64 0.52
N ARG A 39 -14.44 11.44 0.89
CA ARG A 39 -13.08 11.41 0.36
C ARG A 39 -12.25 10.53 1.28
N VAL A 40 -11.68 9.47 0.73
CA VAL A 40 -10.84 8.54 1.49
C VAL A 40 -9.39 8.71 1.04
N THR A 41 -8.50 9.01 1.99
CA THR A 41 -7.06 9.25 1.72
C THR A 41 -6.20 8.05 2.13
N GLY A 42 -4.92 8.07 1.76
CA GLY A 42 -3.96 6.99 2.04
C GLY A 42 -3.85 5.91 0.96
N PHE A 43 -4.45 6.11 -0.21
CA PHE A 43 -4.30 5.22 -1.36
C PHE A 43 -2.99 5.48 -2.13
N PRO A 44 -2.36 4.44 -2.70
CA PRO A 44 -1.21 4.62 -3.58
C PRO A 44 -1.64 5.38 -4.84
N LEU A 45 -0.76 6.26 -5.35
CA LEU A 45 -0.99 7.06 -6.56
C LEU A 45 -1.22 6.19 -7.82
N THR A 46 -0.75 4.95 -7.79
CA THR A 46 -0.89 3.96 -8.86
C THR A 46 -2.21 3.17 -8.80
N ALA A 47 -3.10 3.48 -7.84
CA ALA A 47 -4.40 2.81 -7.76
C ALA A 47 -5.26 3.17 -8.98
N TYR A 48 -5.51 2.19 -9.84
CA TYR A 48 -6.37 2.37 -11.01
C TYR A 48 -7.84 2.43 -10.62
N GLY A 49 -8.61 3.36 -11.20
CA GLY A 49 -10.00 3.54 -10.82
C GLY A 49 -10.88 2.30 -11.04
N TYR A 50 -10.62 1.51 -12.08
CA TYR A 50 -11.37 0.30 -12.39
C TYR A 50 -11.09 -0.87 -11.41
N SER A 51 -10.02 -0.81 -10.63
CA SER A 51 -9.68 -1.85 -9.64
C SER A 51 -10.22 -1.54 -8.24
N LEU A 52 -10.82 -0.36 -8.04
CA LEU A 52 -11.39 0.03 -6.76
C LEU A 52 -12.70 -0.70 -6.51
N ARG A 53 -12.80 -1.34 -5.35
CA ARG A 53 -14.03 -1.90 -4.81
C ARG A 53 -14.16 -1.48 -3.36
N ALA A 54 -15.35 -1.07 -2.96
CA ALA A 54 -15.65 -0.80 -1.56
C ALA A 54 -16.98 -1.43 -1.18
N ARG A 55 -17.09 -1.79 0.09
CA ARG A 55 -18.31 -2.29 0.71
C ARG A 55 -18.34 -1.84 2.16
N VAL A 56 -19.55 -1.73 2.71
CA VAL A 56 -19.73 -1.54 4.15
C VAL A 56 -19.51 -2.88 4.84
N VAL A 57 -18.62 -2.90 5.84
CA VAL A 57 -18.28 -4.13 6.59
C VAL A 57 -19.08 -4.21 7.89
N SER A 58 -19.40 -3.07 8.48
CA SER A 58 -20.19 -2.92 9.70
C SER A 58 -20.81 -1.52 9.74
N GLY A 59 -22.01 -1.40 10.31
CA GLY A 59 -22.67 -0.11 10.52
C GLY A 59 -23.94 -0.26 11.33
N ALA A 60 -24.04 0.45 12.45
CA ALA A 60 -25.26 0.52 13.24
C ALA A 60 -26.07 1.73 12.79
N THR A 61 -27.34 1.55 12.41
CA THR A 61 -28.27 2.66 12.30
C THR A 61 -28.73 3.03 13.71
N SER A 62 -28.40 4.23 14.18
CA SER A 62 -29.00 4.79 15.39
C SER A 62 -30.46 5.16 15.13
N GLY A 63 -31.36 4.17 15.23
CA GLY A 63 -32.80 4.32 15.12
C GLY A 63 -33.52 3.13 15.76
N ALA A 64 -34.44 3.41 16.67
CA ALA A 64 -35.03 2.47 17.65
C ALA A 64 -36.00 1.40 17.10
N ASP A 65 -36.05 1.17 15.77
CA ASP A 65 -37.04 0.28 15.14
C ASP A 65 -36.41 -0.85 14.29
N ALA A 66 -35.30 -1.43 14.74
CA ALA A 66 -34.73 -2.62 14.11
C ALA A 66 -35.37 -3.90 14.71
N VAL A 67 -36.45 -4.38 14.09
CA VAL A 67 -36.91 -5.77 14.28
C VAL A 67 -35.92 -6.67 13.54
N ALA A 68 -35.04 -7.31 14.31
CA ALA A 68 -34.04 -8.25 13.83
C ALA A 68 -34.65 -9.67 13.76
N ASP A 69 -34.88 -10.16 12.55
CA ASP A 69 -35.10 -11.58 12.28
C ASP A 69 -34.24 -12.02 11.09
N GLY A 70 -33.02 -12.50 11.36
CA GLY A 70 -32.18 -13.22 10.39
C GLY A 70 -30.75 -12.68 10.19
N PRO A 71 -29.74 -13.55 9.91
CA PRO A 71 -28.35 -13.20 10.05
C PRO A 71 -27.83 -12.43 8.82
N GLY A 72 -27.54 -11.14 9.02
CA GLY A 72 -26.48 -10.44 8.30
C GLY A 72 -26.89 -9.56 7.12
N ALA A 73 -27.65 -8.49 7.37
CA ALA A 73 -27.44 -7.15 6.80
C ALA A 73 -28.62 -6.24 7.19
N ASP A 74 -28.40 -5.34 8.16
CA ASP A 74 -29.31 -4.21 8.37
C ASP A 74 -29.36 -3.32 7.10
N PRO A 75 -30.52 -2.79 6.70
CA PRO A 75 -30.70 -2.05 5.45
C PRO A 75 -30.12 -0.62 5.44
N GLY A 76 -29.09 -0.34 6.25
CA GLY A 76 -28.74 1.03 6.65
C GLY A 76 -27.91 1.87 5.67
N VAL A 77 -26.94 1.31 4.95
CA VAL A 77 -26.00 2.09 4.12
C VAL A 77 -25.39 1.19 3.04
N ARG A 78 -25.29 1.69 1.79
CA ARG A 78 -24.56 1.01 0.70
C ARG A 78 -23.63 1.96 -0.03
N VAL A 79 -22.51 1.41 -0.52
CA VAL A 79 -21.63 2.13 -1.44
C VAL A 79 -22.25 2.07 -2.83
N THR A 80 -22.50 3.24 -3.44
CA THR A 80 -23.07 3.33 -4.79
C THR A 80 -22.03 3.54 -5.88
N ASP A 81 -20.93 4.24 -5.56
CA ASP A 81 -19.88 4.58 -6.52
C ASP A 81 -18.53 4.74 -5.78
N VAL A 82 -17.45 4.36 -6.44
CA VAL A 82 -16.08 4.52 -5.95
C VAL A 82 -15.20 4.93 -7.13
N ARG A 83 -14.50 6.05 -6.98
CA ARG A 83 -13.64 6.57 -8.04
C ARG A 83 -12.40 7.25 -7.47
N PRO A 84 -11.26 7.18 -8.18
CA PRO A 84 -10.07 7.92 -7.80
C PRO A 84 -10.34 9.41 -7.99
N ALA A 85 -9.91 10.21 -7.02
CA ALA A 85 -9.92 11.65 -7.11
C ALA A 85 -8.48 12.15 -6.95
N ALA A 86 -7.87 12.59 -8.06
CA ALA A 86 -6.58 13.26 -8.04
C ALA A 86 -6.81 14.77 -7.96
N GLN A 87 -6.15 15.42 -7.01
CA GLN A 87 -6.13 16.88 -6.91
C GLN A 87 -4.73 17.33 -7.34
N ALA A 88 -4.64 17.89 -8.54
CA ALA A 88 -3.44 18.60 -8.95
C ALA A 88 -3.45 19.98 -8.28
N VAL A 89 -2.49 20.22 -7.40
CA VAL A 89 -2.19 21.58 -6.94
C VAL A 89 -1.25 22.16 -7.99
N ALA A 90 -1.68 23.19 -8.71
CA ALA A 90 -0.79 23.93 -9.58
C ALA A 90 0.29 24.59 -8.70
N VAL A 91 1.55 24.27 -8.97
CA VAL A 91 2.70 24.93 -8.35
C VAL A 91 2.78 26.32 -8.96
N ASP A 92 2.97 27.35 -8.13
CA ASP A 92 3.16 28.72 -8.60
C ASP A 92 4.47 28.81 -9.40
N ASP A 93 4.50 29.57 -10.49
CA ASP A 93 5.66 29.68 -11.38
C ASP A 93 6.90 30.21 -10.63
N ALA A 94 6.69 30.94 -9.54
CA ALA A 94 7.76 31.42 -8.65
C ALA A 94 8.54 30.28 -7.94
N ASP A 95 7.90 29.13 -7.71
CA ASP A 95 8.50 27.98 -6.99
C ASP A 95 9.23 27.01 -7.93
N LEU A 96 9.05 27.16 -9.25
CA LEU A 96 9.61 26.27 -10.26
C LEU A 96 11.15 26.10 -10.16
N PRO A 97 11.96 27.15 -9.92
CA PRO A 97 13.40 26.99 -9.78
C PRO A 97 13.80 26.07 -8.62
N GLN A 98 13.10 26.17 -7.48
CA GLN A 98 13.39 25.34 -6.31
C GLN A 98 12.99 23.88 -6.55
N VAL A 99 11.84 23.66 -7.18
CA VAL A 99 11.38 22.31 -7.56
C VAL A 99 12.36 21.64 -8.53
N LEU A 100 12.94 22.39 -9.47
CA LEU A 100 13.96 21.86 -10.38
C LEU A 100 15.25 21.47 -9.65
N LEU A 101 15.72 22.29 -8.69
CA LEU A 101 16.88 21.97 -7.86
C LEU A 101 16.63 20.71 -7.01
N ASP A 102 15.45 20.60 -6.40
CA ASP A 102 15.08 19.43 -5.60
C ASP A 102 15.01 18.16 -6.46
N LEU A 103 14.52 18.27 -7.69
CA LEU A 103 14.49 17.18 -8.67
C LEU A 103 15.90 16.74 -9.07
N GLU A 104 16.82 17.67 -9.34
CA GLU A 104 18.22 17.37 -9.62
C GLU A 104 18.90 16.67 -8.43
N ALA A 105 18.69 17.18 -7.21
CA ALA A 105 19.22 16.57 -5.99
C ALA A 105 18.65 15.16 -5.74
N ALA A 106 17.37 14.93 -6.06
CA ALA A 106 16.74 13.61 -5.97
C ALA A 106 17.33 12.65 -7.02
N ARG A 107 17.55 13.11 -8.25
CA ARG A 107 18.16 12.31 -9.33
C ARG A 107 19.58 11.90 -9.00
N GLU A 108 20.40 12.79 -8.44
CA GLU A 108 21.77 12.44 -8.06
C GLU A 108 21.78 11.42 -6.89
N ARG A 109 20.89 11.59 -5.90
CA ARG A 109 20.71 10.58 -4.83
C ARG A 109 20.33 9.21 -5.39
N GLN A 110 19.40 9.16 -6.35
CA GLN A 110 19.01 7.92 -7.02
C GLN A 110 20.21 7.29 -7.75
N ARG A 111 21.00 8.09 -8.46
CA ARG A 111 22.19 7.62 -9.18
C ARG A 111 23.22 6.99 -8.25
N LEU A 112 23.48 7.62 -7.10
CA LEU A 112 24.40 7.10 -6.08
C LEU A 112 23.91 5.78 -5.47
N LEU A 113 22.62 5.71 -5.14
CA LEU A 113 22.01 4.49 -4.60
C LEU A 113 22.08 3.33 -5.61
N ARG A 114 21.82 3.61 -6.89
CA ARG A 114 21.92 2.61 -7.96
C ARG A 114 23.35 2.08 -8.11
N LYS A 115 24.37 2.95 -8.11
CA LYS A 115 25.78 2.52 -8.13
C LYS A 115 26.12 1.64 -6.92
N ARG A 116 25.60 1.99 -5.74
CA ARG A 116 25.80 1.19 -4.53
C ARG A 116 25.13 -0.18 -4.64
N GLN A 117 23.92 -0.23 -5.19
CA GLN A 117 23.21 -1.48 -5.45
C GLN A 117 24.00 -2.36 -6.43
N GLU A 118 24.44 -1.82 -7.56
CA GLU A 118 25.26 -2.55 -8.56
C GLU A 118 26.52 -3.15 -7.93
N ARG A 119 27.18 -2.41 -7.02
CA ARG A 119 28.35 -2.93 -6.27
C ARG A 119 27.98 -4.07 -5.33
N LEU A 120 26.86 -3.96 -4.61
CA LEU A 120 26.41 -5.00 -3.68
C LEU A 120 25.97 -6.27 -4.43
N ASP A 121 25.30 -6.11 -5.57
CA ASP A 121 24.89 -7.23 -6.42
C ASP A 121 26.10 -7.98 -6.97
N ALA A 122 27.16 -7.26 -7.39
CA ALA A 122 28.42 -7.88 -7.81
C ALA A 122 29.08 -8.68 -6.67
N GLN A 123 29.10 -8.14 -5.45
CA GLN A 123 29.64 -8.85 -4.27
C GLN A 123 28.80 -10.08 -3.91
N ALA A 124 27.48 -9.96 -3.97
CA ALA A 124 26.57 -11.08 -3.71
C ALA A 124 26.78 -12.20 -4.74
N GLN A 125 26.99 -11.86 -6.01
CA GLN A 125 27.29 -12.82 -7.06
C GLN A 125 28.66 -13.51 -6.85
N GLU A 126 29.67 -12.76 -6.40
CA GLU A 126 30.96 -13.32 -6.01
C GLU A 126 30.80 -14.34 -4.86
N PHE A 127 30.10 -13.99 -3.78
CA PHE A 127 29.84 -14.91 -2.68
C PHE A 127 28.99 -16.12 -3.09
N ALA A 128 28.00 -15.94 -3.96
CA ALA A 128 27.18 -17.03 -4.48
C ALA A 128 28.00 -18.02 -5.33
N SER A 129 29.12 -17.58 -5.92
CA SER A 129 30.03 -18.44 -6.68
C SER A 129 30.94 -19.29 -5.79
N LEU A 130 31.11 -18.93 -4.52
CA LEU A 130 31.93 -19.70 -3.58
C LEU A 130 31.24 -21.03 -3.25
N ARG A 131 31.98 -22.12 -3.43
CA ARG A 131 31.59 -23.45 -3.00
C ARG A 131 32.43 -23.86 -1.82
N ALA A 132 31.79 -24.40 -0.77
CA ALA A 132 32.51 -25.01 0.33
C ALA A 132 33.30 -26.21 -0.20
N VAL A 133 34.63 -26.15 -0.10
CA VAL A 133 35.51 -27.28 -0.37
C VAL A 133 35.80 -27.96 0.96
N MET A 134 35.40 -29.21 1.09
CA MET A 134 35.72 -30.01 2.27
C MET A 134 37.24 -30.29 2.30
N PRO A 135 37.93 -30.04 3.43
CA PRO A 135 39.34 -30.35 3.53
C PRO A 135 39.55 -31.85 3.40
N THR A 136 40.54 -32.26 2.62
CA THR A 136 40.92 -33.66 2.43
C THR A 136 41.42 -34.24 3.76
N PRO A 137 40.83 -35.34 4.25
CA PRO A 137 41.24 -35.95 5.52
C PRO A 137 42.69 -36.42 5.45
N ARG A 138 43.46 -36.18 6.51
CA ARG A 138 44.85 -36.62 6.62
C ARG A 138 44.93 -37.94 7.38
N ARG A 139 46.01 -38.69 7.12
CA ARG A 139 46.29 -39.93 7.85
C ARG A 139 46.47 -39.62 9.34
N GLY A 140 45.58 -40.16 10.18
CA GLY A 140 45.57 -39.91 11.62
C GLY A 140 44.43 -39.01 12.12
N ASP A 141 43.63 -38.41 11.23
CA ASP A 141 42.44 -37.66 11.64
C ASP A 141 41.39 -38.60 12.27
N PRO A 142 40.75 -38.21 13.38
CA PRO A 142 39.68 -39.00 13.99
C PRO A 142 38.46 -39.08 13.07
N PRO A 143 37.72 -40.21 13.08
CA PRO A 143 36.53 -40.37 12.26
C PRO A 143 35.47 -39.33 12.62
N ARG A 144 34.97 -38.59 11.63
CA ARG A 144 33.89 -37.60 11.85
C ARG A 144 32.58 -38.34 12.09
N ARG A 145 31.82 -37.92 13.11
CA ARG A 145 30.48 -38.45 13.39
C ARG A 145 29.50 -37.95 12.32
N ALA A 146 28.66 -38.85 11.84
CA ALA A 146 27.56 -38.56 10.90
C ALA A 146 26.42 -37.80 11.59
#